data_AF-D0UNA6-F1
#
_entry.id   AF-D0UNA6-F1
#
_cell.length_a   1.000
_cell.length_b   1.000
_cell.length_c   1.000
_cell.angle_alpha   90.00
_cell.angle_beta   90.00
_cell.angle_gamma   90.00
#
_symmetry.space_group_name_H-M   'P 1'
#
loop_
_entity.id
_entity.type
_entity.pdbx_description
1 polymer ?
#
loop_
_entity_poly.entity_id
_entity_poly.type
_entity_poly.pdbx_seq_one_letter_code
_entity_poly.pdbx_strand_id
1 'polypeptide(L)'
;NRGRDLIGVQNLIKKHQAVLSEIANHEGRVHSVCEAGENLSDGGMFLGEEVFSRVGKLKEHWNALKDKAAKRKRDLDDALLAHQYFADANEAESWMKEKEPLVLSQDVGKDEDSSEALLKKNEALMSDLEAFKSTIESLREQADACKQAPVGDFSGKEVVMALYDYTEKSPREVSMKKGEVLTLLNSNNK
;
A
#
# COMPACT_ATOMS: atom_id res chain seq x y z
N ASN A 1 -3.70 6.97 8.79
CA ASN A 1 -4.21 5.67 9.27
C ASN A 1 -4.59 4.82 8.06
N ARG A 2 -3.69 3.89 7.67
CA ARG A 2 -3.79 3.05 6.45
C ARG A 2 -4.13 1.58 6.75
N GLY A 3 -4.40 1.22 8.01
CA GLY A 3 -4.60 -0.17 8.46
C GLY A 3 -3.35 -0.68 9.19
N ARG A 4 -3.50 -1.71 10.04
CA ARG A 4 -2.39 -2.35 10.77
C ARG A 4 -2.16 -3.80 10.34
N ASP A 5 -3.15 -4.40 9.71
CA ASP A 5 -3.22 -5.78 9.25
C ASP A 5 -4.12 -5.86 8.01
N LEU A 6 -4.06 -6.99 7.29
CA LEU A 6 -4.81 -7.20 6.04
C LEU A 6 -6.31 -6.91 6.21
N ILE A 7 -6.90 -7.40 7.29
CA ILE A 7 -8.32 -7.21 7.62
C ILE A 7 -8.63 -5.73 7.85
N GLY A 8 -7.77 -5.02 8.58
CA GLY A 8 -7.90 -3.60 8.85
C GLY A 8 -7.86 -2.76 7.57
N VAL A 9 -6.95 -3.06 6.64
CA VAL A 9 -6.89 -2.39 5.34
C VAL A 9 -8.16 -2.66 4.52
N GLN A 10 -8.59 -3.91 4.40
CA GLN A 10 -9.82 -4.29 3.68
C GLN A 10 -11.05 -3.55 4.22
N ASN A 11 -11.15 -3.42 5.54
CA ASN A 11 -12.23 -2.66 6.18
C ASN A 11 -12.15 -1.15 5.87
N LEU A 12 -10.96 -0.57 5.84
CA LEU A 12 -10.76 0.83 5.46
C LEU A 12 -11.10 1.07 3.99
N ILE A 13 -10.77 0.14 3.10
CA ILE A 13 -11.15 0.19 1.67
C ILE A 13 -12.66 0.18 1.53
N LYS A 14 -13.36 -0.76 2.20
CA LYS A 14 -14.83 -0.82 2.16
C LYS A 14 -15.47 0.49 2.63
N LYS A 15 -14.97 1.08 3.71
CA LYS A 15 -15.43 2.39 4.20
C LYS A 15 -15.14 3.51 3.21
N HIS A 16 -13.95 3.52 2.60
CA HIS A 16 -13.57 4.54 1.63
C HIS A 16 -14.38 4.43 0.34
N GLN A 17 -14.78 3.22 -0.06
CA GLN A 17 -15.66 2.99 -1.19
C GLN A 17 -17.02 3.68 -0.99
N ALA A 18 -17.57 3.65 0.22
CA ALA A 18 -18.81 4.38 0.54
C ALA A 18 -18.63 5.90 0.37
N VAL A 19 -17.51 6.46 0.83
CA VAL A 19 -17.19 7.89 0.65
C VAL A 19 -17.06 8.24 -0.85
N LEU A 20 -16.42 7.39 -1.64
CA LEU A 20 -16.30 7.61 -3.09
C LEU A 20 -17.67 7.60 -3.78
N SER A 21 -18.57 6.69 -3.38
CA SER A 21 -19.95 6.69 -3.86
C SER A 21 -20.71 7.94 -3.46
N GLU A 22 -20.56 8.43 -2.23
CA GLU A 22 -21.17 9.69 -1.79
C GLU A 22 -20.66 10.90 -2.59
N ILE A 23 -19.34 10.98 -2.84
CA ILE A 23 -18.76 12.03 -3.68
C ILE A 23 -19.36 11.98 -5.09
N ALA A 24 -19.43 10.80 -5.70
CA ALA A 24 -20.01 10.62 -7.04
C ALA A 24 -21.50 11.04 -7.07
N ASN A 25 -22.27 10.69 -6.04
CA ASN A 25 -23.68 11.08 -5.92
C ASN A 25 -23.87 12.59 -5.79
N HIS A 26 -22.88 13.32 -5.26
CA HIS A 26 -22.93 14.76 -5.10
C HIS A 26 -22.41 15.55 -6.30
N GLU A 27 -21.69 14.92 -7.24
CA GLU A 27 -21.09 15.57 -8.42
C GLU A 27 -22.12 16.39 -9.21
N GLY A 28 -23.27 15.79 -9.54
CA GLY A 28 -24.32 16.45 -10.32
C GLY A 28 -24.88 17.70 -9.62
N ARG A 29 -25.09 17.62 -8.30
CA ARG A 29 -25.61 18.76 -7.53
C ARG A 29 -24.60 19.90 -7.46
N VAL A 30 -23.32 19.59 -7.26
CA VAL A 30 -22.25 20.60 -7.25
C VAL A 30 -22.13 21.26 -8.62
N HIS A 31 -22.21 20.47 -9.69
CA HIS A 31 -22.20 20.96 -11.06
C HIS A 31 -23.35 21.94 -11.32
N SER A 32 -24.60 21.57 -11.00
CA SER A 32 -25.76 22.45 -11.21
C SER A 32 -25.69 23.74 -10.39
N VAL A 33 -25.17 23.70 -9.15
CA VAL A 33 -24.98 24.91 -8.34
C VAL A 33 -23.92 25.83 -8.95
N CYS A 34 -22.84 25.26 -9.48
CA CYS A 34 -21.82 26.04 -10.17
C CYS A 34 -22.39 26.70 -11.43
N GLU A 35 -23.09 25.93 -12.27
CA GLU A 35 -23.70 26.42 -13.52
C GLU A 35 -24.72 27.54 -13.25
N ALA A 36 -25.61 27.35 -12.27
CA ALA A 36 -26.57 28.38 -11.87
C ALA A 36 -25.87 29.66 -11.37
N GLY A 37 -24.78 29.52 -10.61
CA GLY A 37 -23.99 30.65 -10.13
C GLY A 37 -23.27 31.41 -11.25
N GLU A 38 -22.75 30.71 -12.26
CA GLU A 38 -22.10 31.32 -13.44
C GLU A 38 -23.12 32.11 -14.27
N ASN A 39 -24.31 31.56 -14.51
CA ASN A 39 -25.40 32.26 -15.19
C ASN A 39 -25.84 33.54 -14.44
N LEU A 40 -25.83 33.51 -13.10
CA LEU A 40 -26.17 34.66 -12.26
C LEU A 40 -25.09 35.74 -12.28
N SER A 41 -23.81 35.37 -12.37
CA SER A 41 -22.72 36.35 -12.51
C SER A 41 -22.73 37.04 -13.87
N ASP A 42 -23.08 36.33 -14.94
CA ASP A 42 -23.12 36.87 -16.30
C ASP A 42 -24.31 37.81 -16.54
N GLY A 43 -25.38 37.68 -15.75
CA GLY A 43 -26.59 38.50 -15.83
C GLY A 43 -26.46 39.94 -15.33
N GLY A 44 -25.25 40.40 -14.95
CA GLY A 44 -24.99 41.79 -14.55
C GLY A 44 -25.65 42.22 -13.24
N MET A 45 -26.00 41.26 -12.36
CA MET A 45 -26.52 41.54 -11.03
C MET A 45 -25.47 42.26 -10.16
N PHE A 46 -25.91 43.18 -9.28
CA PHE A 46 -25.05 43.94 -8.36
C PHE A 46 -24.08 43.07 -7.51
N LEU A 47 -24.41 41.79 -7.31
CA LEU A 47 -23.61 40.82 -6.55
C LEU A 47 -22.80 39.84 -7.43
N GLY A 48 -22.70 40.07 -8.75
CA GLY A 48 -22.07 39.13 -9.69
C GLY A 48 -20.64 38.74 -9.34
N GLU A 49 -19.83 39.68 -8.85
CA GLU A 49 -18.44 39.44 -8.44
C GLU A 49 -18.36 38.54 -7.19
N GLU A 50 -19.26 38.73 -6.22
CA GLU A 50 -19.35 37.87 -5.03
C GLU A 50 -19.78 36.45 -5.41
N VAL A 51 -20.79 36.33 -6.27
CA VAL A 51 -21.29 35.03 -6.75
C VAL A 51 -20.19 34.28 -7.51
N PHE A 52 -19.49 34.94 -8.42
CA PHE A 52 -18.37 34.37 -9.17
C PHE A 52 -17.26 33.85 -8.24
N SER A 53 -16.86 34.65 -7.25
CA SER A 53 -15.86 34.26 -6.23
C SER A 53 -16.29 33.02 -5.46
N ARG A 54 -17.56 32.93 -5.05
CA ARG A 54 -18.08 31.77 -4.31
C ARG A 54 -18.15 30.50 -5.17
N VAL A 55 -18.55 30.61 -6.44
CA VAL A 55 -18.53 29.49 -7.39
C VAL A 55 -17.11 28.99 -7.61
N GLY A 56 -16.15 29.90 -7.82
CA GLY A 56 -14.74 29.55 -7.98
C GLY A 56 -14.20 28.76 -6.78
N LYS A 57 -14.46 29.24 -5.55
CA LYS A 57 -14.08 28.53 -4.32
C LYS A 57 -14.76 27.17 -4.19
N LEU A 58 -16.04 27.06 -4.55
CA LEU A 58 -16.75 25.78 -4.53
C LEU A 58 -16.10 24.76 -5.47
N LYS A 59 -15.77 25.17 -6.71
CA LYS A 59 -15.06 24.32 -7.68
C LYS A 59 -13.69 23.88 -7.16
N GLU A 60 -12.93 24.81 -6.60
CA GLU A 60 -11.62 24.52 -6.01
C GLU A 60 -11.71 23.50 -4.87
N HIS A 61 -12.60 23.74 -3.89
CA HIS A 61 -12.80 22.82 -2.77
C HIS A 61 -13.30 21.44 -3.23
N TRP A 62 -14.18 21.39 -4.23
CA TRP A 62 -14.69 20.15 -4.79
C TRP A 62 -13.60 19.33 -5.46
N ASN A 63 -12.77 19.96 -6.30
CA ASN A 63 -11.64 19.30 -6.95
C ASN A 63 -10.61 18.83 -5.91
N ALA A 64 -10.27 19.67 -4.94
CA ALA A 64 -9.37 19.29 -3.85
C ALA A 64 -9.89 18.10 -3.02
N LEU A 65 -11.21 17.99 -2.81
CA LEU A 65 -11.83 16.84 -2.17
C LEU A 65 -11.66 15.57 -3.00
N LYS A 66 -11.94 15.64 -4.30
CA LYS A 66 -11.75 14.51 -5.23
C LYS A 66 -10.30 14.04 -5.28
N ASP A 67 -9.35 14.97 -5.35
CA ASP A 67 -7.92 14.64 -5.36
C ASP A 67 -7.47 13.96 -4.06
N LYS A 68 -7.92 14.46 -2.91
CA LYS A 68 -7.66 13.83 -1.60
C LYS A 68 -8.28 12.43 -1.52
N ALA A 69 -9.49 12.25 -2.03
CA ALA A 69 -10.16 10.95 -2.05
C ALA A 69 -9.45 9.95 -2.97
N ALA A 70 -9.00 10.39 -4.16
CA ALA A 70 -8.24 9.58 -5.09
C ALA A 70 -6.84 9.23 -4.56
N LYS A 71 -6.15 10.17 -3.91
CA LYS A 71 -4.89 9.90 -3.20
C LYS A 71 -5.09 8.86 -2.11
N ARG A 72 -6.11 9.03 -1.26
CA ARG A 72 -6.42 8.07 -0.20
C ARG A 72 -6.74 6.68 -0.74
N LYS A 73 -7.41 6.58 -1.89
CA LYS A 73 -7.68 5.30 -2.55
C LYS A 73 -6.36 4.59 -2.91
N ARG A 74 -5.47 5.28 -3.63
CA ARG A 74 -4.14 4.75 -3.99
C ARG A 74 -3.35 4.30 -2.75
N ASP A 75 -3.30 5.14 -1.71
CA ASP A 75 -2.65 4.81 -0.46
C ASP A 75 -3.20 3.53 0.23
N LEU A 76 -4.50 3.26 0.08
CA LEU A 76 -5.13 2.06 0.64
C LEU A 76 -4.90 0.83 -0.25
N ASP A 77 -4.90 1.00 -1.56
CA ASP A 77 -4.58 -0.07 -2.53
C ASP A 77 -3.12 -0.53 -2.37
N ASP A 78 -2.19 0.42 -2.21
CA ASP A 78 -0.77 0.14 -1.93
C ASP A 78 -0.60 -0.60 -0.60
N ALA A 79 -1.31 -0.16 0.44
CA ALA A 79 -1.30 -0.84 1.74
C ALA A 79 -1.86 -2.25 1.64
N LEU A 80 -2.91 -2.48 0.83
CA LEU A 80 -3.51 -3.79 0.65
C LEU A 80 -2.50 -4.76 0.02
N LEU A 81 -1.82 -4.33 -1.04
CA LEU A 81 -0.80 -5.13 -1.72
C LEU A 81 0.34 -5.52 -0.76
N ALA A 82 0.86 -4.55 -0.01
CA ALA A 82 1.93 -4.81 0.95
C ALA A 82 1.49 -5.81 2.03
N HIS A 83 0.31 -5.62 2.63
CA HIS A 83 -0.20 -6.52 3.66
C HIS A 83 -0.54 -7.92 3.14
N GLN A 84 -1.01 -8.04 1.89
CA GLN A 84 -1.23 -9.34 1.26
C GLN A 84 0.10 -10.08 1.07
N TYR A 85 1.11 -9.39 0.52
CA TYR A 85 2.44 -9.96 0.35
C TYR A 85 3.03 -10.47 1.68
N PHE A 86 2.95 -9.67 2.74
CA PHE A 86 3.46 -10.11 4.05
C PHE A 86 2.68 -11.28 4.63
N ALA A 87 1.36 -11.34 4.42
CA ALA A 87 0.56 -12.48 4.87
C ALA A 87 0.98 -13.76 4.14
N ASP A 88 1.06 -13.71 2.81
CA ASP A 88 1.42 -14.83 1.96
C ASP A 88 2.88 -15.28 2.19
N ALA A 89 3.79 -14.33 2.43
CA ALA A 89 5.20 -14.62 2.74
C ALA A 89 5.33 -15.33 4.10
N ASN A 90 4.59 -14.89 5.12
CA ASN A 90 4.58 -15.55 6.42
C ASN A 90 4.01 -16.98 6.35
N GLU A 91 2.97 -17.19 5.52
CA GLU A 91 2.42 -18.52 5.27
C GLU A 91 3.46 -19.42 4.59
N ALA A 92 4.14 -18.90 3.55
CA ALA A 92 5.21 -19.60 2.87
C ALA A 92 6.38 -19.96 3.81
N GLU A 93 6.81 -19.04 4.68
CA GLU A 93 7.82 -19.32 5.71
C GLU A 93 7.37 -20.39 6.70
N SER A 94 6.11 -20.35 7.14
CA SER A 94 5.56 -21.36 8.05
C SER A 94 5.55 -22.74 7.40
N TRP A 95 5.15 -22.81 6.13
CA TRP A 95 5.16 -24.07 5.37
C TRP A 95 6.58 -24.62 5.22
N MET A 96 7.57 -23.78 4.90
CA MET A 96 8.97 -24.20 4.78
C MET A 96 9.50 -24.76 6.10
N LYS A 97 9.21 -24.09 7.23
CA LYS A 97 9.58 -24.58 8.58
C LYS A 97 8.94 -25.93 8.92
N GLU A 98 7.73 -26.19 8.44
CA GLU A 98 7.06 -27.48 8.62
C GLU A 98 7.75 -28.60 7.81
N LYS A 99 8.19 -28.32 6.58
CA LYS A 99 8.82 -29.32 5.69
C LYS A 99 10.31 -29.54 5.98
N GLU A 100 11.00 -28.55 6.55
CA GLU A 100 12.42 -28.60 6.92
C GLU A 100 12.86 -29.90 7.63
N PRO A 101 12.19 -30.37 8.71
CA PRO A 101 12.60 -31.62 9.38
C PRO A 101 12.44 -32.88 8.51
N LEU A 102 11.53 -32.88 7.53
CA LEU A 102 11.36 -34.01 6.62
C LEU A 102 12.53 -34.14 5.65
N VAL A 103 13.07 -33.00 5.20
CA VAL A 103 14.23 -32.94 4.30
C VAL A 103 15.53 -33.28 5.05
N LEU A 104 15.65 -32.85 6.32
CA LEU A 104 16.83 -33.10 7.14
C LEU A 104 16.89 -34.50 7.76
N SER A 105 15.85 -35.32 7.57
CA SER A 105 15.82 -36.69 8.08
C SER A 105 16.94 -37.52 7.45
N GLN A 106 17.82 -38.07 8.28
CA GLN A 106 18.88 -39.01 7.87
C GLN A 106 18.43 -40.49 7.96
N ASP A 107 17.17 -40.74 8.33
CA ASP A 107 16.60 -42.08 8.38
C ASP A 107 16.49 -42.66 6.97
N VAL A 108 17.12 -43.82 6.76
CA VAL A 108 17.13 -44.56 5.49
C VAL A 108 16.31 -45.85 5.55
N GLY A 109 15.68 -46.13 6.69
CA GLY A 109 14.98 -47.39 6.92
C GLY A 109 15.92 -48.48 7.43
N LYS A 110 15.36 -49.46 8.13
CA LYS A 110 16.09 -50.59 8.74
C LYS A 110 15.87 -51.91 8.00
N ASP A 111 14.86 -51.96 7.15
CA ASP A 111 14.40 -53.09 6.37
C ASP A 111 13.76 -52.60 5.06
N GLU A 112 13.44 -53.51 4.16
CA GLU A 112 12.88 -53.21 2.84
C GLU A 112 11.56 -52.41 2.94
N ASP A 113 10.64 -52.87 3.79
CA ASP A 113 9.33 -52.22 4.00
C ASP A 113 9.47 -50.77 4.51
N SER A 114 10.35 -50.53 5.48
CA SER A 114 10.59 -49.17 6.00
C SER A 114 11.29 -48.28 4.98
N SER A 115 12.18 -48.83 4.16
CA SER A 115 12.84 -48.11 3.07
C SER A 115 11.84 -47.71 1.98
N GLU A 116 10.94 -48.62 1.59
CA GLU A 116 9.88 -48.34 0.61
C GLU A 116 8.90 -47.27 1.12
N ALA A 117 8.53 -47.34 2.41
CA ALA A 117 7.67 -46.33 3.03
C ALA A 117 8.33 -44.93 3.05
N LEU A 118 9.63 -44.86 3.33
CA LEU A 118 10.39 -43.60 3.28
C LEU A 118 10.53 -43.07 1.86
N LEU A 119 10.74 -43.93 0.86
CA LEU A 119 10.77 -43.55 -0.54
C LEU A 119 9.46 -42.89 -0.97
N LYS A 120 8.33 -43.52 -0.67
CA LYS A 120 7.00 -42.95 -0.97
C LYS A 120 6.77 -41.60 -0.29
N LYS A 121 7.26 -41.44 0.94
CA LYS A 121 7.20 -40.16 1.66
C LYS A 121 8.07 -39.09 1.01
N ASN A 122 9.24 -39.47 0.48
CA ASN A 122 10.12 -38.58 -0.26
C ASN A 122 9.49 -38.15 -1.60
N GLU A 123 8.87 -39.08 -2.35
CA GLU A 123 8.14 -38.75 -3.57
C GLU A 123 7.00 -37.76 -3.32
N ALA A 124 6.23 -37.95 -2.25
CA ALA A 124 5.20 -37.00 -1.84
C ALA A 124 5.79 -35.62 -1.51
N LEU A 125 6.90 -35.58 -0.77
CA LEU A 125 7.60 -34.33 -0.46
C LEU A 125 8.11 -33.62 -1.72
N MET A 126 8.64 -34.35 -2.69
CA MET A 126 9.09 -33.79 -3.98
C MET A 126 7.93 -33.21 -4.77
N SER A 127 6.78 -33.89 -4.79
CA SER A 127 5.56 -33.37 -5.40
C SER A 127 5.07 -32.09 -4.72
N ASP A 128 5.10 -32.06 -3.38
CA ASP A 128 4.72 -30.88 -2.59
C ASP A 128 5.66 -29.69 -2.89
N LEU A 129 6.97 -29.93 -2.99
CA LEU A 129 7.97 -28.90 -3.33
C LEU A 129 7.75 -28.32 -4.73
N GLU A 130 7.47 -29.16 -5.72
CA GLU A 130 7.18 -28.70 -7.08
C GLU A 130 5.91 -27.86 -7.12
N ALA A 131 4.85 -28.26 -6.40
CA ALA A 131 3.63 -27.47 -6.29
C ALA A 131 3.87 -26.11 -5.62
N PHE A 132 4.71 -26.06 -4.58
CA PHE A 132 5.04 -24.85 -3.83
C PHE A 132 5.81 -23.80 -4.66
N LYS A 133 6.46 -24.21 -5.75
CA LYS A 133 7.11 -23.30 -6.69
C LYS A 133 6.16 -22.21 -7.20
N SER A 134 4.91 -22.56 -7.46
CA SER A 134 3.88 -21.61 -7.91
C SER A 134 3.60 -20.52 -6.88
N THR A 135 3.65 -20.85 -5.58
CA THR A 135 3.51 -19.88 -4.49
C THR A 135 4.68 -18.90 -4.47
N ILE A 136 5.91 -19.39 -4.66
CA ILE A 136 7.11 -18.53 -4.74
C ILE A 136 7.07 -17.61 -5.96
N GLU A 137 6.62 -18.11 -7.10
CA GLU A 137 6.41 -17.30 -8.31
C GLU A 137 5.38 -16.19 -8.05
N SER A 138 4.24 -16.52 -7.43
CA SER A 138 3.22 -15.53 -7.06
C SER A 138 3.74 -14.47 -6.09
N LEU A 139 4.49 -14.87 -5.05
CA LEU A 139 5.13 -13.95 -4.11
C LEU A 139 6.12 -13.00 -4.80
N ARG A 140 6.85 -13.49 -5.79
CA ARG A 140 7.78 -12.67 -6.57
C ARG A 140 7.03 -11.61 -7.38
N GLU A 141 5.94 -11.99 -8.05
CA GLU A 141 5.10 -11.07 -8.80
C GLU A 141 4.48 -10.00 -7.88
N GLN A 142 3.97 -10.40 -6.72
CA GLN A 142 3.45 -9.48 -5.70
C GLN A 142 4.52 -8.50 -5.21
N ALA A 143 5.75 -8.99 -4.96
CA ALA A 143 6.86 -8.15 -4.53
C ALA A 143 7.25 -7.10 -5.59
N ASP A 144 7.27 -7.50 -6.86
CA ASP A 144 7.58 -6.59 -7.97
C ASP A 144 6.47 -5.55 -8.18
N ALA A 145 5.21 -5.91 -7.93
CA ALA A 145 4.10 -4.96 -7.90
C ALA A 145 4.23 -3.95 -6.74
N CYS A 146 4.67 -4.40 -5.56
CA CYS A 146 4.87 -3.53 -4.39
C CYS A 146 6.01 -2.50 -4.59
N LYS A 147 7.08 -2.84 -5.32
CA LYS A 147 8.24 -1.94 -5.57
C LYS A 147 7.88 -0.67 -6.35
N GLN A 148 6.77 -0.67 -7.07
CA GLN A 148 6.32 0.47 -7.87
C GLN A 148 5.44 1.45 -7.08
N ALA A 149 4.98 1.06 -5.89
CA ALA A 149 4.26 1.93 -4.99
C ALA A 149 5.26 2.84 -4.24
N PRO A 150 5.07 4.18 -4.21
CA PRO A 150 5.94 5.07 -3.46
C PRO A 150 5.87 4.70 -1.98
N VAL A 151 7.01 4.21 -1.46
CA VAL A 151 7.17 3.68 -0.10
C VAL A 151 6.90 4.79 0.92
N GLY A 152 5.65 4.93 1.33
CA GLY A 152 5.30 5.64 2.56
C GLY A 152 5.51 4.67 3.72
N ASP A 153 6.67 4.79 4.38
CA ASP A 153 7.17 3.84 5.38
C ASP A 153 6.14 3.52 6.49
N PHE A 154 6.01 2.23 6.79
CA PHE A 154 5.07 1.61 7.73
C PHE A 154 5.54 1.70 9.19
N SER A 155 6.68 2.35 9.46
CA SER A 155 7.32 2.37 10.77
C SER A 155 6.90 3.53 11.68
N GLY A 156 6.05 4.45 11.19
CA GLY A 156 5.80 5.71 11.88
C GLY A 156 7.00 6.65 11.93
N LYS A 157 8.09 6.30 11.22
CA LYS A 157 9.21 7.19 10.97
C LYS A 157 8.94 7.92 9.67
N GLU A 158 8.97 9.26 9.72
CA GLU A 158 8.83 10.06 8.51
C GLU A 158 10.08 9.85 7.66
N VAL A 159 9.91 9.40 6.41
CA VAL A 159 11.00 9.28 5.45
C VAL A 159 10.91 10.39 4.42
N VAL A 160 12.05 10.96 4.04
CA VAL A 160 12.16 12.03 3.05
C VAL A 160 13.25 11.70 2.04
N MET A 161 13.06 12.11 0.80
CA MET A 161 14.06 11.95 -0.26
C MET A 161 14.92 13.21 -0.36
N ALA A 162 16.23 13.06 -0.43
CA ALA A 162 17.16 14.15 -0.61
C ALA A 162 17.02 14.75 -2.02
N LEU A 163 16.73 16.07 -2.09
CA LEU A 163 16.57 16.78 -3.37
C LEU A 163 17.90 17.24 -3.97
N TYR A 164 18.95 17.31 -3.15
CA TYR A 164 20.29 17.76 -3.50
C TYR A 164 21.33 16.94 -2.73
N ASP A 165 22.55 16.89 -3.25
CA ASP A 165 23.69 16.40 -2.49
C ASP A 165 23.98 17.37 -1.33
N TYR A 166 24.21 16.83 -0.13
CA TYR A 166 24.60 17.59 1.05
C TYR A 166 25.73 16.89 1.78
N THR A 167 26.77 17.63 2.11
CA THR A 167 27.91 17.14 2.88
C THR A 167 27.86 17.78 4.27
N GLU A 168 27.99 16.95 5.30
CA GLU A 168 27.97 17.38 6.70
C GLU A 168 28.97 18.51 6.96
N LYS A 169 28.53 19.53 7.72
CA LYS A 169 29.39 20.66 8.12
C LYS A 169 29.72 20.65 9.61
N SER A 170 29.14 19.71 10.35
CA SER A 170 29.26 19.57 11.80
C SER A 170 29.17 18.08 12.18
N PRO A 171 29.83 17.64 13.26
CA PRO A 171 29.78 16.25 13.74
C PRO A 171 28.39 15.74 14.16
N ARG A 172 27.38 16.63 14.17
CA ARG A 172 25.99 16.30 14.50
C ARG A 172 25.10 16.15 13.26
N GLU A 173 25.66 16.38 12.07
CA GLU A 173 24.97 16.27 10.79
C GLU A 173 25.38 14.98 10.08
N VAL A 174 24.59 14.57 9.08
CA VAL A 174 24.87 13.41 8.24
C VAL A 174 24.91 13.87 6.78
N SER A 175 25.86 13.35 6.01
CA SER A 175 25.93 13.58 4.57
C SER A 175 24.86 12.76 3.83
N MET A 176 24.31 13.31 2.75
CA MET A 176 23.29 12.67 1.92
C MET A 176 23.53 12.93 0.44
N LYS A 177 23.13 11.99 -0.42
CA LYS A 177 23.15 12.16 -1.88
C LYS A 177 21.76 12.42 -2.43
N LYS A 178 21.66 13.20 -3.50
CA LYS A 178 20.41 13.43 -4.22
C LYS A 178 19.78 12.09 -4.63
N GLY A 179 18.51 11.92 -4.27
CA GLY A 179 17.74 10.68 -4.51
C GLY A 179 17.85 9.64 -3.40
N GLU A 180 18.70 9.86 -2.39
CA GLU A 180 18.76 9.00 -1.21
C GLU A 180 17.52 9.20 -0.33
N VAL A 181 16.97 8.09 0.17
CA VAL A 181 15.81 8.10 1.08
C VAL A 181 16.35 8.07 2.51
N LEU A 182 15.99 9.07 3.29
CA LEU A 182 16.46 9.30 4.65
C LEU A 182 15.30 9.18 5.63
N THR A 183 15.61 8.78 6.86
CA THR A 183 14.63 8.71 7.94
C THR A 183 14.77 9.93 8.86
N LEU A 184 13.70 10.70 9.02
CA LEU A 184 13.62 11.79 9.97
C LEU A 184 13.49 11.22 11.39
N LEU A 185 14.44 11.57 12.24
CA LEU A 185 14.38 11.31 13.67
C LEU A 185 13.62 12.47 14.32
N ASN A 186 12.36 12.24 14.68
CA ASN A 186 11.53 13.27 15.30
C ASN A 186 12.06 13.60 16.71
N SER A 187 12.19 14.90 17.05
CA SER A 187 12.78 15.37 18.32
C SER A 187 11.81 15.43 19.50
N ASN A 188 10.67 14.71 19.46
CA ASN A 188 9.65 14.74 20.51
C ASN A 188 9.97 13.83 21.71
N ASN A 189 11.18 13.94 22.26
CA ASN A 189 11.45 13.63 23.67
C ASN A 189 11.58 14.96 24.42
N LYS A 190 10.43 15.56 24.77
CA LYS A 190 10.26 16.47 25.90
C LYS A 190 8.89 16.22 26.52
#